data_AF-A0A1Y2FWC5-F1
#
_entry.id   AF-A0A1Y2FWC5-F1
#
_cell.length_a   1.000
_cell.length_b   1.000
_cell.length_c   1.000
_cell.angle_alpha   90.00
_cell.angle_beta   90.00
_cell.angle_gamma   90.00
#
_symmetry.space_group_name_H-M   'P 1'
#
loop_
_entity.id
_entity.type
_entity.pdbx_description
1 polymer ?
#
loop_
_entity_poly.entity_id
_entity_poly.type
_entity_poly.pdbx_seq_one_letter_code
_entity_poly.pdbx_strand_id
1 'polypeptide(L)'
;MLFLPSKLTSSPPKANDDLDMSNTPLLALIFSKLDSFASSSSTVVPPLAKEAKMVLYLRRASSFASVSHPTDSKDSASVDPLAASRSTYQEALKLLQDPLLPVRAQGLALLRSLISTRSAFLSTDPALLPAVLDIMVQALEDEDSFLYLNAIQGLSSMVDVHGRQIVKRLVEVYMGGQGERSRREVGMGEKGRRELDKRLRMGEALVQVVQRAGEALAVFVDDLVSSLLFVLRTSTLPTPLRSSALTILATAIETSPLALMPQSDLLTEACLTLLTVESRPLQPRRREEPAPAPKSRRETSSSNDESDSDSDEEEEEPPVQLGRDGKPRRPEETPDPISHIDSKHPSLRRAAILFLGMLFRTAAHLSEEAVEEAAGYDELNPLGTLRMPGSGNVSVKSGGGRSGGAVLVGREARERAQVVLRYVGETDEDSLVRHQAGEVLAEL
;
A
#
# COMPACT_ATOMS: atom_id res chain seq x y z
N MET A 1 0.46 46.37 -24.49
CA MET A 1 1.66 47.08 -23.99
C MET A 1 1.21 48.20 -23.06
N LEU A 2 1.05 47.91 -21.75
CA LEU A 2 0.76 48.90 -20.71
C LEU A 2 1.53 48.50 -19.44
N PHE A 3 1.97 49.48 -18.65
CA PHE A 3 2.94 49.30 -17.58
C PHE A 3 2.32 48.78 -16.27
N LEU A 4 3.04 47.89 -15.59
CA LEU A 4 2.85 47.59 -14.17
C LEU A 4 3.59 48.63 -13.31
N PRO A 5 2.94 49.28 -12.34
CA PRO A 5 3.65 50.06 -11.31
C PRO A 5 4.16 49.13 -10.20
N SER A 6 5.48 49.01 -10.09
CA SER A 6 6.17 48.10 -9.17
C SER A 6 6.23 48.60 -7.72
N LYS A 7 5.18 48.32 -6.92
CA LYS A 7 5.20 48.46 -5.45
C LYS A 7 4.43 47.36 -4.69
N LEU A 8 5.01 46.16 -4.60
CA LEU A 8 4.76 45.23 -3.49
C LEU A 8 6.08 44.86 -2.80
N THR A 9 6.62 45.83 -2.07
CA THR A 9 7.72 45.63 -1.11
C THR A 9 7.27 46.11 0.27
N SER A 10 6.18 45.52 0.76
CA SER A 10 5.77 45.56 2.16
C SER A 10 6.06 44.18 2.77
N SER A 11 6.38 44.15 4.07
CA SER A 11 6.58 42.89 4.82
C SER A 11 5.42 41.90 4.59
N PRO A 12 5.65 40.58 4.69
CA PRO A 12 4.53 39.64 4.78
C PRO A 12 3.57 40.11 5.88
N PRO A 13 2.25 40.14 5.63
CA PRO A 13 1.30 40.52 6.66
C PRO A 13 1.50 39.57 7.83
N LYS A 14 1.70 40.11 9.04
CA LYS A 14 1.78 39.29 10.26
C LYS A 14 0.51 38.44 10.29
N ALA A 15 0.68 37.12 10.23
CA ALA A 15 -0.44 36.22 10.39
C ALA A 15 -1.02 36.42 11.79
N ASN A 16 -2.35 36.42 11.90
CA ASN A 16 -2.98 36.18 13.19
C ASN A 16 -2.82 34.67 13.44
N ASP A 17 -1.81 34.31 14.23
CA ASP A 17 -1.46 32.91 14.50
C ASP A 17 -2.56 32.15 15.26
N ASP A 18 -3.46 32.90 15.93
CA ASP A 18 -4.66 32.40 16.61
C ASP A 18 -5.77 31.89 15.64
N LEU A 19 -5.66 32.17 14.33
CA LEU A 19 -6.68 31.78 13.34
C LEU A 19 -6.46 30.35 12.82
N ASP A 20 -7.17 29.41 13.43
CA ASP A 20 -7.22 27.99 13.06
C ASP A 20 -8.57 27.55 12.46
N MET A 21 -8.68 26.27 12.10
CA MET A 21 -9.88 25.66 11.53
C MET A 21 -11.02 25.43 12.54
N SER A 22 -10.75 25.43 13.85
CA SER A 22 -11.80 25.22 14.86
C SER A 22 -12.55 26.50 15.20
N ASN A 23 -11.83 27.63 15.34
CA ASN A 23 -12.41 28.94 15.63
C ASN A 23 -12.93 29.65 14.36
N THR A 24 -12.43 29.29 13.18
CA THR A 24 -12.72 30.00 11.92
C THR A 24 -13.43 29.10 10.89
N PRO A 25 -14.78 29.09 10.81
CA PRO A 25 -15.51 28.18 9.91
C PRO A 25 -15.23 28.44 8.42
N LEU A 26 -14.81 29.65 8.07
CA LEU A 26 -14.38 29.99 6.70
C LEU A 26 -13.06 29.29 6.34
N LEU A 27 -12.14 29.06 7.29
CA LEU A 27 -10.92 28.28 7.04
C LEU A 27 -11.24 26.80 6.84
N ALA A 28 -12.22 26.24 7.56
CA ALA A 28 -12.70 24.88 7.31
C ALA A 28 -13.33 24.73 5.91
N LEU A 29 -14.06 25.75 5.43
CA LEU A 29 -14.61 25.79 4.06
C LEU A 29 -13.52 25.94 2.98
N ILE A 30 -12.45 26.71 3.25
CA ILE A 30 -11.28 26.76 2.37
C ILE A 30 -10.60 25.39 2.33
N PHE A 31 -10.34 24.78 3.49
CA PHE A 31 -9.67 23.49 3.61
C PHE A 31 -10.34 22.39 2.79
N SER A 32 -11.68 22.26 2.86
CA SER A 32 -12.42 21.26 2.08
C SER A 32 -12.33 21.48 0.56
N LYS A 33 -12.04 22.71 0.11
CA LYS A 33 -11.78 23.02 -1.31
C LYS A 33 -10.32 22.80 -1.70
N LEU A 34 -9.35 22.91 -0.77
CA LEU A 34 -7.93 22.65 -1.06
C LEU A 34 -7.68 21.23 -1.59
N ASP A 35 -8.52 20.25 -1.25
CA ASP A 35 -8.48 18.92 -1.88
C ASP A 35 -8.72 18.98 -3.40
N SER A 36 -9.74 19.70 -3.87
CA SER A 36 -10.02 19.84 -5.31
C SER A 36 -8.95 20.64 -6.07
N PHE A 37 -8.28 21.57 -5.37
CA PHE A 37 -7.16 22.34 -5.93
C PHE A 37 -5.85 21.52 -5.97
N ALA A 38 -5.60 20.67 -4.97
CA ALA A 38 -4.51 19.70 -4.98
C ALA A 38 -4.65 18.66 -6.12
N SER A 39 -5.88 18.23 -6.42
CA SER A 39 -6.18 17.36 -7.57
C SER A 39 -6.44 18.13 -8.89
N SER A 40 -5.99 19.38 -9.01
CA SER A 40 -6.11 20.16 -10.26
C SER A 40 -5.05 19.80 -11.30
N SER A 41 -5.33 20.12 -12.56
CA SER A 41 -4.44 19.91 -13.71
C SER A 41 -3.59 21.14 -14.06
N SER A 42 -3.41 22.04 -13.08
CA SER A 42 -2.36 23.06 -13.16
C SER A 42 -1.06 22.47 -12.61
N THR A 43 0.09 22.99 -13.04
CA THR A 43 1.39 22.69 -12.42
C THR A 43 1.65 23.52 -11.16
N VAL A 44 1.01 24.69 -11.02
CA VAL A 44 1.29 25.67 -9.96
C VAL A 44 0.29 25.61 -8.81
N VAL A 45 -0.99 25.31 -9.09
CA VAL A 45 -2.04 25.27 -8.05
C VAL A 45 -1.87 24.09 -7.08
N PRO A 46 -1.52 22.85 -7.50
CA PRO A 46 -1.35 21.72 -6.58
C PRO A 46 -0.30 21.91 -5.47
N PRO A 47 0.96 22.33 -5.73
CA PRO A 47 1.93 22.52 -4.65
C PRO A 47 1.47 23.60 -3.67
N LEU A 48 0.96 24.74 -4.17
CA LEU A 48 0.45 25.82 -3.31
C LEU A 48 -0.77 25.38 -2.47
N ALA A 49 -1.60 24.46 -3.00
CA ALA A 49 -2.71 23.87 -2.24
C ALA A 49 -2.24 22.87 -1.17
N LYS A 50 -1.19 22.05 -1.44
CA LYS A 50 -0.53 21.20 -0.44
C LYS A 50 0.09 22.04 0.69
N GLU A 51 0.81 23.10 0.32
CA GLU A 51 1.43 24.06 1.25
C GLU A 51 0.38 24.75 2.14
N ALA A 52 -0.71 25.27 1.55
CA ALA A 52 -1.81 25.88 2.30
C ALA A 52 -2.48 24.91 3.29
N LYS A 53 -2.62 23.62 2.95
CA LYS A 53 -3.09 22.60 3.90
C LYS A 53 -2.09 22.39 5.04
N MET A 54 -0.79 22.27 4.72
CA MET A 54 0.26 22.12 5.74
C MET A 54 0.23 23.28 6.74
N VAL A 55 0.14 24.53 6.27
CA VAL A 55 0.00 25.71 7.15
C VAL A 55 -1.25 25.63 8.04
N LEU A 56 -2.40 25.17 7.51
CA LEU A 56 -3.62 25.01 8.32
C LEU A 56 -3.50 23.89 9.38
N TYR A 57 -2.84 22.78 9.07
CA TYR A 57 -2.52 21.75 10.06
C TYR A 57 -1.53 22.25 11.12
N LEU A 58 -0.48 22.96 10.72
CA LEU A 58 0.50 23.56 11.64
C LEU A 58 -0.14 24.58 12.60
N ARG A 59 -1.09 25.40 12.14
CA ARG A 59 -1.85 26.33 13.00
C ARG A 59 -2.78 25.61 13.98
N ARG A 60 -3.43 24.53 13.54
CA ARG A 60 -4.25 23.70 14.44
C ARG A 60 -3.38 23.03 15.51
N ALA A 61 -2.18 22.55 15.13
CA ALA A 61 -1.20 22.01 16.06
C ALA A 61 -0.67 23.06 17.05
N SER A 62 -0.37 24.28 16.60
CA SER A 62 0.05 25.37 17.50
C SER A 62 -1.08 25.86 18.41
N SER A 63 -2.34 25.83 17.94
CA SER A 63 -3.51 26.17 18.75
C SER A 63 -3.62 25.25 19.99
N PHE A 64 -3.59 23.93 19.81
CA PHE A 64 -3.58 22.96 20.92
C PHE A 64 -2.35 23.16 21.83
N ALA A 65 -1.16 23.36 21.24
CA ALA A 65 0.07 23.61 22.00
C ALA A 65 0.16 24.99 22.68
N SER A 66 -0.83 25.88 22.49
CA SER A 66 -1.03 27.12 23.24
C SER A 66 -2.05 26.94 24.35
N VAL A 67 -3.20 26.31 24.05
CA VAL A 67 -4.28 26.03 25.02
C VAL A 67 -3.79 25.20 26.20
N SER A 68 -2.84 24.28 25.97
CA SER A 68 -2.38 23.32 26.99
C SER A 68 -1.70 23.93 28.22
N HIS A 69 -1.32 25.21 28.22
CA HIS A 69 -1.05 26.05 29.41
C HIS A 69 -0.77 27.50 28.97
N PRO A 70 -1.47 28.53 29.51
CA PRO A 70 -1.11 29.94 29.27
C PRO A 70 0.25 30.27 29.92
N THR A 71 1.07 31.07 29.23
CA THR A 71 2.44 31.38 29.66
C THR A 71 2.50 32.59 30.58
N ASP A 72 2.25 32.40 31.89
CA ASP A 72 2.33 33.49 32.88
C ASP A 72 3.08 33.10 34.17
N SER A 73 4.27 32.51 33.99
CA SER A 73 5.26 32.31 35.06
C SER A 73 6.67 32.31 34.46
N LYS A 74 7.38 33.45 34.51
CA LYS A 74 8.74 33.58 33.96
C LYS A 74 9.85 33.03 34.87
N ASP A 75 9.54 32.76 36.14
CA ASP A 75 10.53 32.60 37.21
C ASP A 75 10.51 31.19 37.84
N SER A 76 10.84 30.17 37.05
CA SER A 76 11.24 28.86 37.59
C SER A 76 12.26 28.16 36.67
N ALA A 77 13.54 28.44 36.88
CA ALA A 77 14.66 27.82 36.16
C ALA A 77 14.98 26.38 36.63
N SER A 78 13.94 25.60 36.98
CA SER A 78 14.00 24.16 37.14
C SER A 78 13.81 23.49 35.79
N VAL A 79 14.63 22.49 35.46
CA VAL A 79 14.57 21.78 34.17
C VAL A 79 13.38 20.82 34.14
N ASP A 80 12.19 21.37 33.88
CA ASP A 80 10.97 20.60 33.66
C ASP A 80 11.01 19.94 32.25
N PRO A 81 11.00 18.59 32.15
CA PRO A 81 10.98 17.90 30.86
C PRO A 81 9.72 18.21 30.03
N LEU A 82 8.61 18.62 30.66
CA LEU A 82 7.39 19.05 29.96
C LEU A 82 7.62 20.37 29.21
N ALA A 83 8.22 21.36 29.89
CA ALA A 83 8.55 22.65 29.30
C ALA A 83 9.59 22.52 28.16
N ALA A 84 10.61 21.68 28.35
CA ALA A 84 11.58 21.36 27.30
C ALA A 84 10.90 20.72 26.07
N SER A 85 10.05 19.70 26.28
CA SER A 85 9.31 19.02 25.21
C SER A 85 8.40 19.99 24.43
N ARG A 86 7.71 20.89 25.14
CA ARG A 86 6.85 21.94 24.52
C ARG A 86 7.67 22.94 23.70
N SER A 87 8.86 23.32 24.17
CA SER A 87 9.78 24.19 23.42
C SER A 87 10.21 23.54 22.10
N THR A 88 10.68 22.29 22.15
CA THR A 88 11.05 21.52 20.94
C THR A 88 9.87 21.32 19.99
N TYR A 89 8.65 21.15 20.51
CA TYR A 89 7.44 21.06 19.67
C TYR A 89 7.15 22.38 18.95
N GLN A 90 7.19 23.51 19.66
CA GLN A 90 6.99 24.84 19.07
C GLN A 90 8.12 25.23 18.10
N GLU A 91 9.34 24.77 18.34
CA GLU A 91 10.47 24.88 17.41
C GLU A 91 10.20 24.07 16.14
N ALA A 92 9.83 22.79 16.28
CA ALA A 92 9.50 21.92 15.14
C ALA A 92 8.39 22.51 14.24
N LEU A 93 7.31 23.05 14.84
CA LEU A 93 6.24 23.72 14.09
C LEU A 93 6.69 24.99 13.36
N LYS A 94 7.75 25.68 13.82
CA LYS A 94 8.35 26.83 13.12
C LYS A 94 9.25 26.38 11.98
N LEU A 95 10.10 25.38 12.19
CA LEU A 95 10.96 24.81 11.14
C LEU A 95 10.13 24.23 9.97
N LEU A 96 8.92 23.72 10.24
CA LEU A 96 7.99 23.24 9.22
C LEU A 96 7.35 24.35 8.35
N GLN A 97 7.51 25.63 8.73
CA GLN A 97 7.09 26.81 7.95
C GLN A 97 8.24 27.46 7.18
N ASP A 98 9.47 26.93 7.29
CA ASP A 98 10.63 27.46 6.59
C ASP A 98 10.56 27.11 5.09
N PRO A 99 10.95 28.02 4.16
CA PRO A 99 10.94 27.73 2.73
C PRO A 99 11.98 26.67 2.28
N LEU A 100 12.97 26.34 3.12
CA LEU A 100 14.03 25.39 2.78
C LEU A 100 13.63 23.96 3.18
N LEU A 101 13.56 23.06 2.18
CA LEU A 101 13.20 21.65 2.37
C LEU A 101 14.03 20.93 3.47
N PRO A 102 15.36 21.13 3.60
CA PRO A 102 16.12 20.52 4.69
C PRO A 102 15.71 21.01 6.09
N VAL A 103 15.25 22.26 6.21
CA VAL A 103 14.80 22.85 7.48
C VAL A 103 13.42 22.30 7.83
N ARG A 104 12.49 22.20 6.86
CA ARG A 104 11.22 21.48 7.02
C ARG A 104 11.43 20.02 7.44
N ALA A 105 12.40 19.33 6.83
CA ALA A 105 12.73 17.95 7.18
C ALA A 105 13.28 17.82 8.61
N GLN A 106 14.12 18.76 9.07
CA GLN A 106 14.56 18.84 10.46
C GLN A 106 13.37 19.06 11.42
N GLY A 107 12.36 19.85 11.02
CA GLY A 107 11.10 20.00 11.76
C GLY A 107 10.35 18.67 11.94
N LEU A 108 10.22 17.86 10.88
CA LEU A 108 9.64 16.51 10.98
C LEU A 108 10.49 15.60 11.89
N ALA A 109 11.82 15.69 11.81
CA ALA A 109 12.74 14.91 12.64
C ALA A 109 12.61 15.24 14.15
N LEU A 110 12.34 16.50 14.50
CA LEU A 110 12.04 16.92 15.88
C LEU A 110 10.65 16.43 16.36
N LEU A 111 9.62 16.46 15.50
CA LEU A 111 8.32 15.85 15.86
C LEU A 111 8.48 14.35 16.11
N ARG A 112 9.26 13.65 15.27
CA ARG A 112 9.58 12.23 15.45
C ARG A 112 10.34 11.97 16.75
N SER A 113 11.33 12.79 17.13
CA SER A 113 12.08 12.54 18.38
C SER A 113 11.18 12.70 19.62
N LEU A 114 10.22 13.63 19.60
CA LEU A 114 9.21 13.80 20.65
C LEU A 114 8.24 12.61 20.74
N ILE A 115 7.93 11.96 19.62
CA ILE A 115 7.16 10.69 19.57
C ILE A 115 7.99 9.55 20.15
N SER A 116 9.20 9.32 19.62
CA SER A 116 10.05 8.18 20.01
C SER A 116 10.50 8.22 21.47
N THR A 117 10.67 9.42 22.04
CA THR A 117 10.96 9.60 23.48
C THR A 117 9.71 9.49 24.37
N ARG A 118 8.52 9.29 23.78
CA ARG A 118 7.21 9.27 24.45
C ARG A 118 7.03 10.48 25.37
N SER A 119 7.38 11.66 24.84
CA SER A 119 7.43 12.91 25.60
C SER A 119 6.10 13.20 26.32
N ALA A 120 6.17 13.52 27.62
CA ALA A 120 4.99 13.72 28.46
C ALA A 120 4.02 14.78 27.91
N PHE A 121 4.55 15.75 27.14
CA PHE A 121 3.76 16.77 26.44
C PHE A 121 2.75 16.16 25.45
N LEU A 122 3.17 15.19 24.62
CA LEU A 122 2.27 14.49 23.69
C LEU A 122 1.28 13.55 24.39
N SER A 123 1.50 13.25 25.67
CA SER A 123 0.56 12.51 26.53
C SER A 123 -0.35 13.42 27.37
N THR A 124 -0.12 14.74 27.38
CA THR A 124 -0.87 15.70 28.20
C THR A 124 -2.21 16.09 27.56
N ASP A 125 -2.25 16.25 26.24
CA ASP A 125 -3.45 16.58 25.47
C ASP A 125 -3.67 15.56 24.33
N PRO A 126 -4.77 14.79 24.34
CA PRO A 126 -5.07 13.81 23.29
C PRO A 126 -5.36 14.44 21.92
N ALA A 127 -5.48 15.76 21.79
CA ALA A 127 -5.60 16.45 20.50
C ALA A 127 -4.25 16.70 19.80
N LEU A 128 -3.13 16.72 20.53
CA LEU A 128 -1.79 16.98 19.97
C LEU A 128 -1.34 15.86 19.02
N LEU A 129 -1.49 14.58 19.42
CA LEU A 129 -1.00 13.47 18.61
C LEU A 129 -1.78 13.29 17.29
N PRO A 130 -3.12 13.42 17.23
CA PRO A 130 -3.86 13.50 15.97
C PRO A 130 -3.42 14.66 15.07
N ALA A 131 -3.03 15.82 15.64
CA ALA A 131 -2.50 16.93 14.85
C ALA A 131 -1.12 16.61 14.25
N VAL A 132 -0.25 15.91 14.99
CA VAL A 132 1.02 15.39 14.44
C VAL A 132 0.78 14.31 13.38
N LEU A 133 -0.20 13.42 13.57
CA LEU A 133 -0.60 12.43 12.56
C LEU A 133 -1.06 13.08 11.26
N ASP A 134 -1.91 14.12 11.34
CA ASP A 134 -2.36 14.88 10.17
C ASP A 134 -1.19 15.60 9.46
N ILE A 135 -0.22 16.16 10.21
CA ILE A 135 1.01 16.75 9.64
C ILE A 135 1.85 15.69 8.90
N MET A 136 2.10 14.53 9.52
CA MET A 136 2.90 13.46 8.92
C MET A 136 2.22 12.88 7.67
N VAL A 137 0.90 12.64 7.71
CA VAL A 137 0.14 12.17 6.54
C VAL A 137 0.13 13.23 5.43
N GLN A 138 0.07 14.52 5.74
CA GLN A 138 0.18 15.57 4.72
C GLN A 138 1.60 15.68 4.13
N ALA A 139 2.63 15.36 4.91
CA ALA A 139 4.02 15.30 4.44
C ALA A 139 4.30 14.08 3.53
N LEU A 140 3.56 12.97 3.67
CA LEU A 140 3.59 11.87 2.69
C LEU A 140 3.09 12.28 1.29
N GLU A 141 2.29 13.36 1.18
CA GLU A 141 1.84 13.89 -0.11
C GLU A 141 2.85 14.84 -0.77
N ASP A 142 3.97 15.16 -0.11
CA ASP A 142 5.02 16.02 -0.67
C ASP A 142 5.87 15.21 -1.69
N GLU A 143 6.36 15.88 -2.73
CA GLU A 143 7.12 15.23 -3.80
C GLU A 143 8.62 15.10 -3.45
N ASP A 144 9.09 15.82 -2.43
CA ASP A 144 10.46 15.75 -1.89
C ASP A 144 10.71 14.47 -1.05
N SER A 145 11.81 13.79 -1.35
CA SER A 145 12.20 12.53 -0.72
C SER A 145 12.64 12.65 0.75
N PHE A 146 13.19 13.80 1.19
CA PHE A 146 13.60 13.98 2.58
C PHE A 146 12.39 14.17 3.50
N LEU A 147 11.38 14.92 3.04
CA LEU A 147 10.11 15.07 3.74
C LEU A 147 9.33 13.76 3.76
N TYR A 148 9.24 13.08 2.63
CA TYR A 148 8.62 11.75 2.52
C TYR A 148 9.24 10.73 3.50
N LEU A 149 10.57 10.59 3.49
CA LEU A 149 11.27 9.63 4.35
C LEU A 149 11.11 9.93 5.85
N ASN A 150 11.21 11.21 6.25
CA ASN A 150 10.98 11.60 7.65
C ASN A 150 9.52 11.38 8.07
N ALA A 151 8.56 11.57 7.16
CA ALA A 151 7.14 11.32 7.42
C ALA A 151 6.84 9.83 7.66
N ILE A 152 7.33 8.90 6.83
CA ILE A 152 7.12 7.46 7.07
C ILE A 152 7.79 7.03 8.38
N GLN A 153 9.04 7.45 8.61
CA GLN A 153 9.77 7.11 9.85
C GLN A 153 9.11 7.73 11.09
N GLY A 154 8.45 8.88 10.95
CA GLY A 154 7.59 9.47 11.97
C GLY A 154 6.37 8.60 12.26
N LEU A 155 5.59 8.25 11.24
CA LEU A 155 4.38 7.42 11.35
C LEU A 155 4.67 6.04 11.95
N SER A 156 5.77 5.40 11.52
CA SER A 156 6.23 4.12 12.07
C SER A 156 6.50 4.24 13.59
N SER A 157 7.19 5.29 14.06
CA SER A 157 7.42 5.48 15.50
C SER A 157 6.16 5.77 16.34
N MET A 158 5.04 6.16 15.72
CA MET A 158 3.75 6.36 16.42
C MET A 158 2.98 5.06 16.65
N VAL A 159 3.31 3.97 15.92
CA VAL A 159 2.57 2.70 15.93
C VAL A 159 2.52 2.06 17.31
N ASP A 160 3.65 2.10 18.04
CA ASP A 160 3.85 1.66 19.42
C ASP A 160 2.75 2.07 20.42
N VAL A 161 2.02 3.16 20.14
CA VAL A 161 1.02 3.73 21.04
C VAL A 161 -0.35 3.89 20.37
N HIS A 162 -0.40 4.19 19.06
CA HIS A 162 -1.66 4.55 18.36
C HIS A 162 -1.89 3.78 17.03
N GLY A 163 -1.29 2.60 16.87
CA GLY A 163 -1.33 1.76 15.66
C GLY A 163 -2.67 1.73 14.90
N ARG A 164 -3.79 1.36 15.56
CA ARG A 164 -5.12 1.31 14.90
C ARG A 164 -5.52 2.66 14.28
N GLN A 165 -5.26 3.79 14.95
CA GLN A 165 -5.66 5.11 14.46
C GLN A 165 -4.82 5.55 13.26
N ILE A 166 -3.52 5.23 13.27
CA ILE A 166 -2.59 5.49 12.17
C ILE A 166 -2.97 4.64 10.96
N VAL A 167 -3.15 3.33 11.15
CA VAL A 167 -3.53 2.39 10.09
C VAL A 167 -4.87 2.78 9.48
N LYS A 168 -5.89 3.07 10.30
CA LYS A 168 -7.18 3.57 9.81
C LYS A 168 -7.00 4.82 8.94
N ARG A 169 -6.23 5.82 9.41
CA ARG A 169 -6.01 7.08 8.68
C ARG A 169 -5.28 6.87 7.35
N LEU A 170 -4.24 6.03 7.33
CA LEU A 170 -3.52 5.69 6.10
C LEU A 170 -4.39 4.88 5.14
N VAL A 171 -5.14 3.90 5.65
CA VAL A 171 -6.10 3.08 4.88
C VAL A 171 -7.18 3.95 4.25
N GLU A 172 -7.75 4.95 4.95
CA GLU A 172 -8.72 5.91 4.39
C GLU A 172 -8.16 6.67 3.17
N VAL A 173 -6.91 7.12 3.22
CA VAL A 173 -6.28 7.86 2.11
C VAL A 173 -5.87 6.92 0.99
N TYR A 174 -5.29 5.75 1.31
CA TYR A 174 -4.97 4.66 0.37
C TYR A 174 -6.21 4.21 -0.43
N MET A 175 -7.35 4.08 0.27
CA MET A 175 -8.64 3.75 -0.32
C MET A 175 -9.22 4.85 -1.21
N GLY A 176 -8.78 6.11 -1.05
CA GLY A 176 -9.21 7.26 -1.84
C GLY A 176 -10.25 8.17 -1.19
N GLY A 177 -10.57 8.00 0.10
CA GLY A 177 -11.56 8.80 0.83
C GLY A 177 -12.25 8.05 1.97
N GLN A 178 -12.93 8.78 2.86
CA GLN A 178 -13.70 8.16 3.95
C GLN A 178 -15.05 7.63 3.45
N GLY A 179 -15.18 6.29 3.44
CA GLY A 179 -16.41 5.60 3.05
C GLY A 179 -16.66 5.60 1.54
N GLU A 180 -17.54 4.70 1.10
CA GLU A 180 -17.78 4.41 -0.32
C GLU A 180 -18.18 5.66 -1.13
N ARG A 181 -19.04 6.52 -0.56
CA ARG A 181 -19.60 7.70 -1.25
C ARG A 181 -18.62 8.87 -1.40
N SER A 182 -17.49 8.87 -0.68
CA SER A 182 -16.45 9.90 -0.78
C SER A 182 -15.20 9.41 -1.51
N ARG A 183 -15.21 8.15 -1.98
CA ARG A 183 -14.07 7.52 -2.62
C ARG A 183 -13.78 8.16 -3.97
N ARG A 184 -12.59 8.73 -4.12
CA ARG A 184 -12.09 9.28 -5.39
C ARG A 184 -11.81 8.14 -6.37
N GLU A 185 -12.16 8.33 -7.63
CA GLU A 185 -11.73 7.45 -8.72
C GLU A 185 -10.32 7.85 -9.19
N VAL A 186 -9.52 6.89 -9.64
CA VAL A 186 -8.25 7.18 -10.31
C VAL A 186 -8.53 7.42 -11.80
N GLY A 187 -8.99 8.63 -12.11
CA GLY A 187 -9.28 9.06 -13.49
C GLY A 187 -8.03 9.08 -14.39
N MET A 188 -8.19 9.38 -15.68
CA MET A 188 -7.06 9.38 -16.63
C MET A 188 -6.20 10.64 -16.57
N GLY A 189 -4.97 10.55 -17.07
CA GLY A 189 -4.02 11.67 -17.22
C GLY A 189 -3.30 12.08 -15.94
N GLU A 190 -2.74 13.29 -15.93
CA GLU A 190 -1.87 13.81 -14.86
C GLU A 190 -2.54 13.81 -13.47
N LYS A 191 -3.85 14.12 -13.40
CA LYS A 191 -4.64 14.04 -12.16
C LYS A 191 -4.67 12.61 -11.60
N GLY A 192 -4.89 11.63 -12.49
CA GLY A 192 -4.83 10.21 -12.17
C GLY A 192 -3.47 9.78 -11.66
N ARG A 193 -2.40 10.23 -12.31
CA ARG A 193 -1.02 9.93 -11.91
C ARG A 193 -0.72 10.46 -10.50
N ARG A 194 -1.12 11.71 -10.19
CA ARG A 194 -0.97 12.29 -8.83
C ARG A 194 -1.76 11.53 -7.77
N GLU A 195 -3.01 11.15 -8.06
CA GLU A 195 -3.86 10.39 -7.13
C GLU A 195 -3.35 8.95 -6.93
N LEU A 196 -2.82 8.31 -7.97
CA LEU A 196 -2.19 6.99 -7.88
C LEU A 196 -0.89 7.04 -7.06
N ASP A 197 0.02 7.97 -7.37
CA ASP A 197 1.28 8.15 -6.63
C ASP A 197 1.01 8.40 -5.14
N LYS A 198 0.09 9.31 -4.84
CA LYS A 198 -0.39 9.57 -3.47
C LYS A 198 -0.85 8.30 -2.75
N ARG A 199 -1.60 7.40 -3.41
CA ARG A 199 -2.06 6.15 -2.79
C ARG A 199 -0.93 5.12 -2.64
N LEU A 200 -0.07 4.97 -3.63
CA LEU A 200 1.07 4.05 -3.55
C LEU A 200 2.02 4.45 -2.39
N ARG A 201 2.24 5.75 -2.17
CA ARG A 201 2.95 6.29 -1.00
C ARG A 201 2.28 5.94 0.34
N MET A 202 0.96 6.02 0.43
CA MET A 202 0.22 5.54 1.61
C MET A 202 0.35 4.01 1.79
N GLY A 203 0.49 3.27 0.69
CA GLY A 203 0.75 1.82 0.69
C GLY A 203 2.13 1.46 1.22
N GLU A 204 3.19 2.18 0.80
CA GLU A 204 4.53 2.02 1.35
C GLU A 204 4.59 2.39 2.84
N ALA A 205 3.93 3.49 3.23
CA ALA A 205 3.79 3.87 4.63
C ALA A 205 3.02 2.80 5.44
N LEU A 206 1.99 2.17 4.85
CA LEU A 206 1.30 1.03 5.47
C LEU A 206 2.21 -0.17 5.65
N VAL A 207 3.10 -0.51 4.70
CA VAL A 207 4.08 -1.60 4.89
C VAL A 207 4.98 -1.33 6.10
N GLN A 208 5.59 -0.14 6.20
CA GLN A 208 6.49 0.20 7.33
C GLN A 208 5.75 0.35 8.67
N VAL A 209 4.44 0.66 8.64
CA VAL A 209 3.58 0.69 9.83
C VAL A 209 3.14 -0.73 10.26
N VAL A 210 2.82 -1.60 9.30
CA VAL A 210 2.49 -3.02 9.50
C VAL A 210 3.70 -3.72 10.12
N GLN A 211 4.86 -3.67 9.48
CA GLN A 211 6.11 -4.28 9.96
C GLN A 211 6.50 -3.81 11.37
N ARG A 212 6.24 -2.53 11.71
CA ARG A 212 6.52 -1.98 13.04
C ARG A 212 5.50 -2.41 14.11
N ALA A 213 4.29 -2.80 13.73
CA ALA A 213 3.28 -3.26 14.68
C ALA A 213 3.62 -4.62 15.30
N GLY A 214 4.32 -5.50 14.58
CA GLY A 214 4.60 -6.86 15.05
C GLY A 214 3.30 -7.60 15.41
N GLU A 215 3.32 -8.36 16.50
CA GLU A 215 2.16 -9.04 17.08
C GLU A 215 0.96 -8.11 17.37
N ALA A 216 1.18 -6.81 17.61
CA ALA A 216 0.10 -5.86 17.87
C ALA A 216 -0.80 -5.62 16.64
N LEU A 217 -0.38 -6.04 15.45
CA LEU A 217 -1.20 -6.09 14.23
C LEU A 217 -2.50 -6.89 14.43
N ALA A 218 -2.48 -7.93 15.28
CA ALA A 218 -3.65 -8.73 15.63
C ALA A 218 -4.83 -7.91 16.17
N VAL A 219 -4.57 -6.73 16.75
CA VAL A 219 -5.61 -5.84 17.27
C VAL A 219 -6.47 -5.23 16.16
N PHE A 220 -5.92 -5.04 14.94
CA PHE A 220 -6.56 -4.30 13.85
C PHE A 220 -6.44 -4.97 12.46
N VAL A 221 -6.07 -6.26 12.43
CA VAL A 221 -5.97 -7.06 11.21
C VAL A 221 -7.29 -7.11 10.41
N ASP A 222 -8.44 -7.21 11.08
CA ASP A 222 -9.76 -7.25 10.42
C ASP A 222 -10.06 -5.96 9.64
N ASP A 223 -9.77 -4.80 10.23
CA ASP A 223 -9.95 -3.48 9.60
C ASP A 223 -9.05 -3.35 8.35
N LEU A 224 -7.80 -3.82 8.46
CA LEU A 224 -6.79 -3.76 7.42
C LEU A 224 -7.13 -4.69 6.25
N VAL A 225 -7.33 -5.98 6.51
CA VAL A 225 -7.57 -6.98 5.45
C VAL A 225 -8.88 -6.70 4.72
N SER A 226 -9.95 -6.30 5.43
CA SER A 226 -11.22 -5.89 4.79
C SER A 226 -11.01 -4.76 3.77
N SER A 227 -10.15 -3.80 4.11
CA SER A 227 -9.86 -2.64 3.26
C SER A 227 -8.93 -2.96 2.09
N LEU A 228 -7.95 -3.85 2.29
CA LEU A 228 -7.06 -4.34 1.22
C LEU A 228 -7.81 -5.25 0.24
N LEU A 229 -8.70 -6.12 0.73
CA LEU A 229 -9.59 -6.94 -0.10
C LEU A 229 -10.56 -6.09 -0.93
N PHE A 230 -11.06 -4.95 -0.40
CA PHE A 230 -11.83 -4.00 -1.21
C PHE A 230 -11.00 -3.51 -2.40
N VAL A 231 -9.77 -3.03 -2.15
CA VAL A 231 -8.89 -2.49 -3.21
C VAL A 231 -8.55 -3.57 -4.23
N LEU A 232 -8.23 -4.78 -3.79
CA LEU A 232 -7.90 -5.92 -4.65
C LEU A 232 -9.05 -6.32 -5.59
N ARG A 233 -10.28 -6.34 -5.07
CA ARG A 233 -11.52 -6.71 -5.79
C ARG A 233 -12.05 -5.61 -6.71
N THR A 234 -11.64 -4.35 -6.53
CA THR A 234 -12.13 -3.22 -7.34
C THR A 234 -11.39 -3.16 -8.67
N SER A 235 -11.94 -3.78 -9.72
CA SER A 235 -11.34 -3.86 -11.06
C SER A 235 -11.17 -2.51 -11.77
N THR A 236 -11.87 -1.45 -11.32
CA THR A 236 -11.70 -0.06 -11.81
C THR A 236 -10.51 0.68 -11.17
N LEU A 237 -9.76 0.04 -10.25
CA LEU A 237 -8.50 0.60 -9.74
C LEU A 237 -7.31 0.10 -10.58
N PRO A 238 -6.31 0.97 -10.87
CA PRO A 238 -5.17 0.59 -11.69
C PRO A 238 -4.38 -0.58 -11.10
N THR A 239 -3.85 -1.43 -11.99
CA THR A 239 -3.10 -2.64 -11.67
C THR A 239 -1.99 -2.43 -10.62
N PRO A 240 -1.16 -1.36 -10.64
CA PRO A 240 -0.16 -1.11 -9.61
C PRO A 240 -0.73 -0.95 -8.18
N LEU A 241 -1.91 -0.33 -8.06
CA LEU A 241 -2.58 -0.17 -6.77
C LEU A 241 -3.11 -1.51 -6.27
N ARG A 242 -3.73 -2.30 -7.15
CA ARG A 242 -4.22 -3.65 -6.82
C ARG A 242 -3.09 -4.61 -6.44
N SER A 243 -1.92 -4.53 -7.09
CA SER A 243 -0.74 -5.31 -6.68
C SER A 243 -0.13 -4.83 -5.36
N SER A 244 -0.13 -3.51 -5.08
CA SER A 244 0.35 -3.01 -3.78
C SER A 244 -0.47 -3.53 -2.59
N ALA A 245 -1.78 -3.79 -2.79
CA ALA A 245 -2.62 -4.39 -1.75
C ALA A 245 -2.16 -5.81 -1.39
N LEU A 246 -1.71 -6.60 -2.38
CA LEU A 246 -1.12 -7.93 -2.16
C LEU A 246 0.22 -7.84 -1.43
N THR A 247 1.05 -6.82 -1.72
CA THR A 247 2.31 -6.58 -0.99
C THR A 247 2.09 -6.21 0.48
N ILE A 248 1.05 -5.42 0.79
CA ILE A 248 0.69 -5.09 2.18
C ILE A 248 0.12 -6.33 2.89
N LEU A 249 -0.71 -7.14 2.21
CA LEU A 249 -1.18 -8.42 2.75
C LEU A 249 -0.03 -9.41 2.99
N ALA A 250 0.94 -9.50 2.08
CA ALA A 250 2.13 -10.34 2.23
C ALA A 250 2.93 -9.93 3.48
N THR A 251 3.29 -8.65 3.61
CA THR A 251 4.04 -8.18 4.79
C THR A 251 3.24 -8.27 6.09
N ALA A 252 1.90 -8.27 6.04
CA ALA A 252 1.06 -8.59 7.20
C ALA A 252 1.13 -10.08 7.61
N ILE A 253 1.18 -11.01 6.65
CA ILE A 253 1.43 -12.44 6.94
C ILE A 253 2.82 -12.61 7.56
N GLU A 254 3.86 -12.02 6.98
CA GLU A 254 5.22 -12.09 7.50
C GLU A 254 5.35 -11.52 8.93
N THR A 255 4.59 -10.46 9.25
CA THR A 255 4.71 -9.75 10.53
C THR A 255 3.93 -10.41 11.67
N SER A 256 2.76 -11.00 11.40
CA SER A 256 1.97 -11.72 12.42
C SER A 256 1.12 -12.83 11.79
N PRO A 257 1.71 -13.98 11.41
CA PRO A 257 1.02 -15.00 10.63
C PRO A 257 -0.18 -15.59 11.38
N LEU A 258 -0.05 -15.81 12.70
CA LEU A 258 -1.12 -16.25 13.60
C LEU A 258 -2.38 -15.36 13.55
N ALA A 259 -2.24 -14.06 13.29
CA ALA A 259 -3.36 -13.13 13.21
C ALA A 259 -4.10 -13.18 11.87
N LEU A 260 -3.44 -13.63 10.80
CA LEU A 260 -4.04 -13.73 9.46
C LEU A 260 -4.55 -15.14 9.13
N MET A 261 -4.06 -16.19 9.80
CA MET A 261 -4.56 -17.56 9.59
C MET A 261 -6.09 -17.70 9.69
N PRO A 262 -6.81 -17.08 10.66
CA PRO A 262 -8.27 -17.12 10.72
C PRO A 262 -9.01 -16.58 9.49
N GLN A 263 -8.31 -15.85 8.61
CA GLN A 263 -8.82 -15.31 7.35
C GLN A 263 -8.18 -15.98 6.11
N SER A 264 -7.36 -17.02 6.29
CA SER A 264 -6.55 -17.64 5.23
C SER A 264 -7.39 -18.20 4.07
N ASP A 265 -8.54 -18.82 4.35
CA ASP A 265 -9.50 -19.25 3.31
C ASP A 265 -10.06 -18.09 2.49
N LEU A 266 -10.41 -16.96 3.14
CA LEU A 266 -10.94 -15.77 2.50
C LEU A 266 -9.89 -15.08 1.60
N LEU A 267 -8.64 -15.07 2.06
CA LEU A 267 -7.49 -14.57 1.31
C LEU A 267 -7.16 -15.48 0.11
N THR A 268 -7.21 -16.80 0.32
CA THR A 268 -7.01 -17.81 -0.73
C THR A 268 -8.07 -17.66 -1.82
N GLU A 269 -9.35 -17.73 -1.47
CA GLU A 269 -10.47 -17.63 -2.42
C GLU A 269 -10.48 -16.28 -3.16
N ALA A 270 -10.10 -15.18 -2.50
CA ALA A 270 -9.95 -13.88 -3.18
C ALA A 270 -8.86 -13.90 -4.25
N CYS A 271 -7.72 -14.54 -3.98
CA CYS A 271 -6.61 -14.62 -4.93
C CYS A 271 -6.88 -15.64 -6.05
N LEU A 272 -7.50 -16.79 -5.75
CA LEU A 272 -7.96 -17.73 -6.77
C LEU A 272 -9.00 -17.10 -7.70
N THR A 273 -9.98 -16.37 -7.14
CA THR A 273 -10.97 -15.62 -7.93
C THR A 273 -10.27 -14.61 -8.84
N LEU A 274 -9.32 -13.81 -8.32
CA LEU A 274 -8.55 -12.87 -9.12
C LEU A 274 -7.81 -13.57 -10.26
N LEU A 275 -7.12 -14.69 -9.99
CA LEU A 275 -6.39 -15.43 -11.01
C LEU A 275 -7.33 -15.94 -12.12
N THR A 276 -8.50 -16.49 -11.78
CA THR A 276 -9.47 -16.93 -12.82
C THR A 276 -10.04 -15.79 -13.66
N VAL A 277 -10.17 -14.56 -13.12
CA VAL A 277 -10.70 -13.41 -13.84
C VAL A 277 -9.64 -12.76 -14.74
N GLU A 278 -8.43 -12.56 -14.21
CA GLU A 278 -7.35 -11.83 -14.88
C GLU A 278 -6.43 -12.72 -15.74
N SER A 279 -6.60 -14.06 -15.71
CA SER A 279 -5.87 -15.00 -16.58
C SER A 279 -6.13 -14.76 -18.06
N ARG A 280 -5.15 -15.14 -18.88
CA ARG A 280 -5.24 -15.14 -20.34
C ARG A 280 -4.67 -16.45 -20.89
N PRO A 281 -5.49 -17.33 -21.49
CA PRO A 281 -4.97 -18.53 -22.12
C PRO A 281 -4.18 -18.18 -23.38
N LEU A 282 -3.01 -18.80 -23.53
CA LEU A 282 -2.18 -18.75 -24.71
C LEU A 282 -3.02 -19.16 -25.93
N GLN A 283 -3.26 -18.24 -26.86
CA GLN A 283 -3.97 -18.58 -28.09
C GLN A 283 -3.13 -19.59 -28.88
N PRO A 284 -3.68 -20.75 -29.28
CA PRO A 284 -2.95 -21.66 -30.16
C PRO A 284 -2.73 -20.94 -31.49
N ARG A 285 -1.45 -20.71 -31.85
CA ARG A 285 -1.06 -20.14 -33.16
C ARG A 285 -1.84 -20.87 -34.24
N ARG A 286 -2.77 -20.16 -34.89
CA ARG A 286 -3.63 -20.73 -35.93
C ARG A 286 -2.71 -21.09 -37.09
N ARG A 287 -2.47 -22.39 -37.29
CA ARG A 287 -1.58 -22.89 -38.34
C ARG A 287 -2.14 -22.45 -39.68
N GLU A 288 -1.46 -21.51 -40.33
CA GLU A 288 -1.95 -20.93 -41.58
C GLU A 288 -1.85 -21.97 -42.69
N GLU A 289 -2.96 -22.18 -43.39
CA GLU A 289 -2.97 -23.03 -44.59
C GLU A 289 -2.36 -22.21 -45.73
N PRO A 290 -1.32 -22.70 -46.42
CA PRO A 290 -0.59 -21.91 -47.40
C PRO A 290 -1.51 -21.47 -48.54
N ALA A 291 -1.61 -20.14 -48.73
CA ALA A 291 -2.49 -19.54 -49.71
C ALA A 291 -2.17 -20.00 -51.15
N PRO A 292 -3.19 -20.20 -52.01
CA PRO A 292 -2.99 -20.70 -53.36
C PRO A 292 -2.24 -19.70 -54.24
N ALA A 293 -1.11 -20.12 -54.80
CA ALA A 293 -0.17 -19.27 -55.51
C ALA A 293 -0.78 -18.48 -56.70
N PRO A 294 -0.37 -17.22 -56.92
CA PRO A 294 -0.89 -16.39 -58.00
C PRO A 294 -0.43 -16.89 -59.38
N LYS A 295 -1.32 -16.83 -60.37
CA LYS A 295 -1.02 -17.25 -61.75
C LYS A 295 -0.16 -16.21 -62.45
N SER A 296 0.95 -16.67 -63.04
CA SER A 296 1.94 -15.82 -63.70
C SER A 296 1.44 -15.21 -65.02
N ARG A 297 2.01 -14.05 -65.37
CA ARG A 297 1.88 -13.43 -66.69
C ARG A 297 3.25 -13.01 -67.22
N ARG A 298 3.68 -13.63 -68.33
CA ARG A 298 4.83 -13.25 -69.18
C ARG A 298 4.62 -11.86 -69.82
N GLU A 299 5.56 -11.19 -70.50
CA GLU A 299 6.92 -11.39 -71.07
C GLU A 299 7.67 -10.01 -70.88
N THR A 300 8.98 -9.71 -71.00
CA THR A 300 10.29 -10.32 -71.38
C THR A 300 11.40 -9.24 -71.14
N SER A 301 12.73 -9.45 -71.07
CA SER A 301 13.61 -10.58 -70.66
C SER A 301 15.09 -10.21 -70.93
N SER A 302 16.02 -10.36 -69.97
CA SER A 302 17.48 -10.38 -70.22
C SER A 302 18.24 -11.08 -69.09
N SER A 303 19.33 -11.78 -69.42
CA SER A 303 20.13 -12.59 -68.48
C SER A 303 21.18 -11.78 -67.71
N ASN A 304 21.55 -12.26 -66.52
CA ASN A 304 22.83 -12.94 -66.32
C ASN A 304 22.89 -13.69 -64.97
N ASP A 305 23.96 -14.48 -64.82
CA ASP A 305 24.14 -15.60 -63.91
C ASP A 305 24.33 -15.30 -62.41
N GLU A 306 24.39 -16.43 -61.70
CA GLU A 306 24.96 -16.69 -60.37
C GLU A 306 24.08 -16.43 -59.13
N SER A 307 24.24 -17.36 -58.20
CA SER A 307 23.41 -17.60 -57.03
C SER A 307 24.16 -17.21 -55.77
N ASP A 308 23.45 -16.68 -54.79
CA ASP A 308 23.49 -17.33 -53.48
C ASP A 308 22.11 -17.29 -52.82
N SER A 309 21.90 -18.14 -51.82
CA SER A 309 20.59 -18.33 -51.19
C SER A 309 20.55 -17.79 -49.76
N ASP A 310 19.81 -16.69 -49.58
CA ASP A 310 19.09 -16.43 -48.33
C ASP A 310 17.67 -15.97 -48.69
N SER A 311 16.70 -16.47 -47.94
CA SER A 311 15.28 -16.16 -48.08
C SER A 311 14.77 -15.73 -46.72
N ASP A 312 14.88 -14.43 -46.43
CA ASP A 312 14.27 -13.85 -45.23
C ASP A 312 12.76 -14.12 -45.25
N GLU A 313 12.28 -14.89 -44.27
CA GLU A 313 10.84 -15.06 -44.04
C GLU A 313 10.31 -13.76 -43.41
N GLU A 314 9.58 -12.95 -44.18
CA GLU A 314 8.89 -11.77 -43.66
C GLU A 314 7.78 -12.22 -42.67
N GLU A 315 8.11 -12.31 -41.38
CA GLU A 315 7.12 -12.49 -40.32
C GLU A 315 6.15 -11.28 -40.33
N GLU A 316 4.88 -11.50 -40.67
CA GLU A 316 3.84 -10.49 -40.44
C GLU A 316 3.67 -10.27 -38.93
N GLU A 317 4.32 -9.23 -38.39
CA GLU A 317 4.27 -8.88 -36.98
C GLU A 317 2.82 -8.70 -36.48
N PRO A 318 2.49 -9.15 -35.26
CA PRO A 318 1.17 -8.91 -34.67
C PRO A 318 0.90 -7.40 -34.56
N PRO A 319 -0.38 -6.97 -34.62
CA PRO A 319 -0.75 -5.56 -34.79
C PRO A 319 -0.09 -4.63 -33.76
N VAL A 320 0.89 -3.88 -34.24
CA VAL A 320 1.82 -3.08 -33.44
C VAL A 320 1.07 -2.09 -32.56
N GLN A 321 1.21 -2.23 -31.24
CA GLN A 321 0.68 -1.26 -30.29
C GLN A 321 1.51 0.03 -30.35
N LEU A 322 0.99 1.04 -31.04
CA LEU A 322 1.65 2.33 -31.18
C LEU A 322 1.71 3.08 -29.85
N GLY A 323 2.90 3.52 -29.48
CA GLY A 323 3.12 4.48 -28.40
C GLY A 323 2.61 5.89 -28.76
N ARG A 324 2.64 6.80 -27.79
CA ARG A 324 2.19 8.20 -27.95
C ARG A 324 2.87 8.94 -29.11
N ASP A 325 4.08 8.52 -29.47
CA ASP A 325 4.90 9.11 -30.52
C ASP A 325 4.78 8.37 -31.88
N GLY A 326 3.78 7.49 -32.05
CA GLY A 326 3.51 6.79 -33.31
C GLY A 326 4.52 5.70 -33.68
N LYS A 327 5.30 5.21 -32.71
CA LYS A 327 6.28 4.12 -32.87
C LYS A 327 5.78 2.81 -32.24
N PRO A 328 6.31 1.65 -32.66
CA PRO A 328 6.10 0.39 -31.93
C PRO A 328 6.49 0.54 -30.46
N ARG A 329 5.59 0.20 -29.53
CA ARG A 329 5.97 -0.03 -28.13
C ARG A 329 6.88 -1.25 -28.07
N ARG A 330 7.99 -1.13 -27.35
CA ARG A 330 8.83 -2.30 -27.04
C ARG A 330 8.12 -3.20 -26.02
N PRO A 331 8.30 -4.52 -26.04
CA PRO A 331 7.71 -5.41 -25.03
C PRO A 331 8.08 -5.07 -23.58
N GLU A 332 9.20 -4.36 -23.38
CA GLU A 332 9.71 -3.89 -22.09
C GLU A 332 9.13 -2.53 -21.65
N GLU A 333 8.48 -1.78 -22.54
CA GLU A 333 7.88 -0.48 -22.21
C GLU A 333 6.58 -0.69 -21.43
N THR A 334 6.68 -0.56 -20.11
CA THR A 334 5.54 -0.72 -19.21
C THR A 334 4.38 0.20 -19.63
N PRO A 335 3.14 -0.34 -19.79
CA PRO A 335 1.97 0.47 -20.06
C PRO A 335 1.81 1.59 -19.02
N ASP A 336 1.28 2.74 -19.43
CA ASP A 336 1.02 3.87 -18.53
C ASP A 336 0.33 3.36 -17.25
N PRO A 337 0.83 3.66 -16.03
CA PRO A 337 0.36 3.00 -14.80
C PRO A 337 -1.09 3.37 -14.40
N ILE A 338 -1.76 4.21 -15.19
CA ILE A 338 -3.17 4.62 -15.07
C ILE A 338 -3.98 4.27 -16.35
N SER A 339 -3.40 3.52 -17.32
CA SER A 339 -4.17 3.02 -18.45
C SER A 339 -5.03 1.85 -17.99
N HIS A 340 -6.31 2.12 -17.75
CA HIS A 340 -7.40 1.14 -17.56
C HIS A 340 -7.63 0.21 -18.78
N ILE A 341 -6.69 0.20 -19.74
CA ILE A 341 -6.72 -0.54 -21.00
C ILE A 341 -6.32 -2.01 -20.77
N ASP A 342 -5.56 -2.32 -19.71
CA ASP A 342 -5.19 -3.70 -19.38
C ASP A 342 -5.19 -4.01 -17.87
N SER A 343 -6.35 -4.42 -17.33
CA SER A 343 -6.43 -5.01 -15.97
C SER A 343 -5.66 -6.33 -15.88
N LYS A 344 -5.53 -7.03 -17.01
CA LYS A 344 -4.90 -8.34 -17.16
C LYS A 344 -3.40 -8.27 -17.39
N HIS A 345 -2.77 -7.13 -17.07
CA HIS A 345 -1.32 -6.99 -17.07
C HIS A 345 -0.69 -8.01 -16.08
N PRO A 346 0.34 -8.78 -16.47
CA PRO A 346 0.78 -9.97 -15.73
C PRO A 346 1.28 -9.70 -14.31
N SER A 347 1.70 -8.47 -13.99
CA SER A 347 2.17 -8.10 -12.65
C SER A 347 1.18 -8.44 -11.53
N LEU A 348 -0.13 -8.36 -11.79
CA LEU A 348 -1.15 -8.69 -10.78
C LEU A 348 -1.29 -10.21 -10.57
N ARG A 349 -1.15 -11.01 -11.63
CA ARG A 349 -1.13 -12.48 -11.53
C ARG A 349 0.11 -12.97 -10.81
N ARG A 350 1.30 -12.46 -11.18
CA ARG A 350 2.57 -12.71 -10.50
C ARG A 350 2.48 -12.39 -9.00
N ALA A 351 1.98 -11.20 -8.65
CA ALA A 351 1.79 -10.80 -7.25
C ALA A 351 0.83 -11.72 -6.48
N ALA A 352 -0.27 -12.17 -7.10
CA ALA A 352 -1.25 -13.04 -6.45
C ALA A 352 -0.72 -14.46 -6.24
N ILE A 353 0.09 -15.00 -7.16
CA ILE A 353 0.73 -16.31 -7.00
C ILE A 353 1.81 -16.27 -5.91
N LEU A 354 2.65 -15.23 -5.90
CA LEU A 354 3.68 -15.06 -4.85
C LEU A 354 3.04 -14.92 -3.46
N PHE A 355 1.93 -14.18 -3.35
CA PHE A 355 1.15 -14.09 -2.12
C PHE A 355 0.54 -15.44 -1.69
N LEU A 356 -0.02 -16.21 -2.64
CA LEU A 356 -0.54 -17.56 -2.36
C LEU A 356 0.56 -18.50 -1.85
N GLY A 357 1.73 -18.55 -2.48
CA GLY A 357 2.87 -19.36 -2.01
C GLY A 357 3.34 -18.97 -0.61
N MET A 358 3.39 -17.67 -0.30
CA MET A 358 3.66 -17.19 1.07
C MET A 358 2.60 -17.66 2.07
N LEU A 359 1.32 -17.55 1.72
CA LEU A 359 0.20 -17.99 2.57
C LEU A 359 0.22 -19.51 2.81
N PHE A 360 0.49 -20.31 1.78
CA PHE A 360 0.58 -21.77 1.91
C PHE A 360 1.79 -22.22 2.73
N ARG A 361 2.97 -21.63 2.51
CA ARG A 361 4.18 -21.96 3.30
C ARG A 361 4.05 -21.57 4.77
N THR A 362 3.47 -20.41 5.07
CA THR A 362 3.25 -19.99 6.48
C THR A 362 2.16 -20.81 7.16
N ALA A 363 1.11 -21.21 6.45
CA ALA A 363 0.15 -22.19 6.97
C ALA A 363 0.78 -23.59 7.19
N ALA A 364 1.69 -24.03 6.32
CA ALA A 364 2.41 -25.30 6.50
C ALA A 364 3.31 -25.27 7.75
N HIS A 365 4.16 -24.25 7.88
CA HIS A 365 5.06 -24.07 9.03
C HIS A 365 4.28 -24.07 10.37
N LEU A 366 3.21 -23.28 10.47
CA LEU A 366 2.34 -23.25 11.65
C LEU A 366 1.62 -24.58 11.92
N SER A 367 1.44 -25.42 10.90
CA SER A 367 0.87 -26.77 11.07
C SER A 367 1.89 -27.79 11.57
N GLU A 368 3.16 -27.62 11.20
CA GLU A 368 4.28 -28.46 11.66
C GLU A 368 4.60 -28.11 13.12
N GLU A 369 4.75 -26.83 13.46
CA GLU A 369 4.94 -26.34 14.84
C GLU A 369 3.83 -26.84 15.79
N ALA A 370 2.56 -26.79 15.36
CA ALA A 370 1.44 -27.26 16.16
C ALA A 370 1.41 -28.80 16.36
N VAL A 371 2.05 -29.56 15.47
CA VAL A 371 2.22 -31.02 15.61
C VAL A 371 3.41 -31.35 16.52
N GLU A 372 4.51 -30.59 16.42
CA GLU A 372 5.68 -30.73 17.30
C GLU A 372 5.33 -30.38 18.75
N GLU A 373 4.60 -29.28 19.00
CA GLU A 373 4.09 -28.96 20.34
C GLU A 373 3.23 -30.10 20.90
N ALA A 374 2.28 -30.61 20.10
CA ALA A 374 1.38 -31.69 20.51
C ALA A 374 2.14 -32.98 20.86
N ALA A 375 3.22 -33.32 20.14
CA ALA A 375 4.08 -34.45 20.45
C ALA A 375 4.89 -34.23 21.74
N GLY A 376 5.45 -33.03 21.94
CA GLY A 376 6.21 -32.69 23.15
C GLY A 376 5.37 -32.79 24.45
N TYR A 377 4.07 -32.47 24.39
CA TYR A 377 3.18 -32.65 25.53
C TYR A 377 2.88 -34.12 25.88
N ASP A 378 3.00 -35.05 24.91
CA ASP A 378 2.81 -36.49 25.13
C ASP A 378 4.06 -37.11 25.77
N GLU A 379 5.27 -36.75 25.30
CA GLU A 379 6.54 -37.16 25.94
C GLU A 379 6.68 -36.68 27.40
N LEU A 380 6.13 -35.50 27.71
CA LEU A 380 6.10 -34.96 29.09
C LEU A 380 5.00 -35.59 29.98
N ASN A 381 4.06 -36.37 29.42
CA ASN A 381 3.00 -37.05 30.15
C ASN A 381 2.95 -38.58 29.93
N PRO A 382 4.04 -39.34 30.19
CA PRO A 382 4.08 -40.80 30.01
C PRO A 382 3.15 -41.59 30.96
N LEU A 383 2.39 -40.90 31.82
CA LEU A 383 1.40 -41.45 32.74
C LEU A 383 -0.06 -41.26 32.27
N GLY A 384 -0.30 -40.65 31.11
CA GLY A 384 -1.63 -40.34 30.57
C GLY A 384 -2.56 -41.55 30.40
N THR A 385 -2.02 -42.78 30.38
CA THR A 385 -2.79 -44.03 30.27
C THR A 385 -2.42 -45.08 31.33
N LEU A 386 -2.34 -44.68 32.61
CA LEU A 386 -2.17 -45.63 33.74
C LEU A 386 -3.39 -46.57 33.90
N ARG A 387 -3.45 -47.62 33.07
CA ARG A 387 -4.56 -48.58 32.98
C ARG A 387 -4.57 -49.56 34.16
N MET A 388 -5.08 -49.09 35.30
CA MET A 388 -5.28 -49.93 36.49
C MET A 388 -6.20 -51.13 36.20
N PRO A 389 -5.75 -52.39 36.43
CA PRO A 389 -6.56 -53.57 36.14
C PRO A 389 -7.71 -53.70 37.14
N GLY A 390 -8.94 -53.49 36.68
CA GLY A 390 -10.17 -53.72 37.45
C GLY A 390 -11.03 -52.48 37.73
N SER A 391 -10.59 -51.27 37.39
CA SER A 391 -11.45 -50.08 37.42
C SER A 391 -12.17 -49.88 36.09
N GLY A 392 -13.44 -49.46 36.13
CA GLY A 392 -14.25 -49.20 34.94
C GLY A 392 -13.80 -47.95 34.17
N ASN A 393 -14.25 -47.82 32.90
CA ASN A 393 -13.87 -46.74 31.99
C ASN A 393 -14.39 -45.35 32.44
N VAL A 394 -13.76 -44.75 33.44
CA VAL A 394 -13.90 -43.32 33.73
C VAL A 394 -13.01 -42.56 32.75
N SER A 395 -13.53 -42.35 31.54
CA SER A 395 -12.99 -41.32 30.64
C SER A 395 -13.25 -39.96 31.30
N VAL A 396 -12.25 -39.45 32.02
CA VAL A 396 -12.26 -38.07 32.49
C VAL A 396 -12.22 -37.19 31.25
N LYS A 397 -13.40 -36.68 30.85
CA LYS A 397 -13.48 -35.55 29.93
C LYS A 397 -12.87 -34.35 30.64
N SER A 398 -11.55 -34.20 30.50
CA SER A 398 -10.88 -32.93 30.77
C SER A 398 -11.66 -31.84 30.03
N GLY A 399 -11.87 -30.71 30.72
CA GLY A 399 -12.88 -29.73 30.34
C GLY A 399 -12.72 -29.28 28.89
N GLY A 400 -13.83 -29.05 28.20
CA GLY A 400 -13.88 -28.51 26.84
C GLY A 400 -13.46 -27.05 26.78
N GLY A 401 -12.23 -26.74 27.23
CA GLY A 401 -11.50 -25.60 26.75
C GLY A 401 -11.41 -25.71 25.24
N ARG A 402 -11.82 -24.66 24.54
CA ARG A 402 -11.69 -24.58 23.09
C ARG A 402 -10.21 -24.44 22.76
N SER A 403 -9.51 -25.57 22.65
CA SER A 403 -8.32 -25.64 21.81
C SER A 403 -8.78 -25.25 20.41
N GLY A 404 -8.54 -23.99 20.06
CA GLY A 404 -8.77 -23.47 18.73
C GLY A 404 -7.68 -24.02 17.84
N GLY A 405 -7.78 -25.30 17.49
CA GLY A 405 -6.89 -25.94 16.52
C GLY A 405 -6.79 -25.02 15.31
N ALA A 406 -5.56 -24.67 14.93
CA ALA A 406 -5.29 -23.54 14.05
C ALA A 406 -6.19 -23.60 12.81
N VAL A 407 -6.84 -22.47 12.49
CA VAL A 407 -7.64 -22.34 11.27
C VAL A 407 -6.67 -22.17 10.10
N LEU A 408 -6.06 -23.29 9.74
CA LEU A 408 -5.22 -23.47 8.56
C LEU A 408 -6.11 -23.46 7.32
N VAL A 409 -5.52 -23.21 6.14
CA VAL A 409 -6.26 -23.20 4.88
C VAL A 409 -6.99 -24.53 4.68
N GLY A 410 -8.31 -24.45 4.51
CA GLY A 410 -9.20 -25.59 4.37
C GLY A 410 -8.85 -26.46 3.18
N ARG A 411 -9.06 -27.78 3.31
CA ARG A 411 -8.74 -28.75 2.26
C ARG A 411 -9.38 -28.39 0.92
N GLU A 412 -10.64 -27.96 0.92
CA GLU A 412 -11.37 -27.54 -0.29
C GLU A 412 -10.70 -26.35 -0.98
N ALA A 413 -10.16 -25.38 -0.21
CA ALA A 413 -9.42 -24.24 -0.75
C ALA A 413 -8.05 -24.68 -1.32
N ARG A 414 -7.36 -25.63 -0.66
CA ARG A 414 -6.10 -26.22 -1.16
C ARG A 414 -6.29 -27.02 -2.45
N GLU A 415 -7.31 -27.87 -2.51
CA GLU A 415 -7.69 -28.64 -3.72
C GLU A 415 -8.05 -27.71 -4.88
N ARG A 416 -8.85 -26.66 -4.62
CA ARG A 416 -9.18 -25.65 -5.64
C ARG A 416 -7.97 -24.83 -6.07
N ALA A 417 -7.03 -24.54 -5.17
CA ALA A 417 -5.78 -23.88 -5.51
C ALA A 417 -4.92 -24.72 -6.46
N GLN A 418 -4.75 -26.03 -6.19
CA GLN A 418 -4.06 -26.94 -7.11
C GLN A 418 -4.69 -26.96 -8.51
N VAL A 419 -6.03 -26.94 -8.62
CA VAL A 419 -6.73 -26.90 -9.91
C VAL A 419 -6.47 -25.59 -10.67
N VAL A 420 -6.61 -24.45 -10.00
CA VAL A 420 -6.41 -23.12 -10.61
C VAL A 420 -4.94 -22.89 -10.98
N LEU A 421 -4.00 -23.25 -10.11
CA LEU A 421 -2.55 -23.09 -10.36
C LEU A 421 -2.06 -24.04 -11.46
N ARG A 422 -2.60 -25.25 -11.58
CA ARG A 422 -2.33 -26.13 -12.74
C ARG A 422 -2.79 -25.48 -14.04
N TYR A 423 -4.03 -25.01 -14.09
CA TYR A 423 -4.57 -24.34 -15.28
C TYR A 423 -3.77 -23.09 -15.67
N VAL A 424 -3.40 -22.24 -14.70
CA VAL A 424 -2.58 -21.05 -14.94
C VAL A 424 -1.16 -21.44 -15.37
N GLY A 425 -0.55 -22.44 -14.74
CA GLY A 425 0.78 -22.96 -15.06
C GLY A 425 0.90 -23.57 -16.47
N GLU A 426 -0.16 -24.21 -16.95
CA GLU A 426 -0.23 -24.78 -18.30
C GLU A 426 -0.58 -23.72 -19.36
N THR A 427 -1.50 -22.79 -19.05
CA THR A 427 -2.15 -21.98 -20.10
C THR A 427 -1.77 -20.50 -20.15
N ASP A 428 -1.18 -19.88 -19.12
CA ASP A 428 -1.07 -18.41 -19.12
C ASP A 428 -0.10 -17.84 -20.16
N GLU A 429 -0.49 -16.71 -20.78
CA GLU A 429 0.31 -15.93 -21.73
C GLU A 429 1.73 -15.63 -21.19
N ASP A 430 1.87 -15.33 -19.89
CA ASP A 430 3.13 -14.90 -19.28
C ASP A 430 3.98 -16.07 -18.77
N SER A 431 5.23 -16.18 -19.24
CA SER A 431 6.14 -17.28 -18.88
C SER A 431 6.52 -17.30 -17.40
N LEU A 432 6.62 -16.13 -16.75
CA LEU A 432 6.94 -16.05 -15.32
C LEU A 432 5.73 -16.38 -14.45
N VAL A 433 4.51 -15.97 -14.84
CA VAL A 433 3.26 -16.46 -14.23
C VAL A 433 3.20 -17.98 -14.28
N ARG A 434 3.50 -18.60 -15.42
CA ARG A 434 3.52 -20.07 -15.55
C ARG A 434 4.56 -20.73 -14.65
N HIS A 435 5.79 -20.19 -14.61
CA HIS A 435 6.86 -20.70 -13.75
C HIS A 435 6.49 -20.60 -12.26
N GLN A 436 6.02 -19.45 -11.80
CA GLN A 436 5.63 -19.21 -10.41
C GLN A 436 4.44 -20.06 -9.99
N ALA A 437 3.46 -20.28 -10.89
CA ALA A 437 2.34 -21.17 -10.62
C ALA A 437 2.80 -22.64 -10.46
N GLY A 438 3.81 -23.06 -11.22
CA GLY A 438 4.44 -24.37 -11.08
C GLY A 438 5.22 -24.54 -9.77
N GLU A 439 5.94 -23.51 -9.32
CA GLU A 439 6.64 -23.51 -8.03
C GLU A 439 5.65 -23.67 -6.86
N VAL A 440 4.63 -22.81 -6.79
CA VAL A 440 3.62 -22.86 -5.72
C VAL A 440 2.79 -24.15 -5.78
N LEU A 441 2.56 -24.73 -6.96
CA LEU A 441 1.92 -26.04 -7.10
C LEU A 441 2.79 -27.20 -6.59
N ALA A 442 4.12 -27.07 -6.58
CA ALA A 442 5.02 -28.06 -5.98
C ALA A 442 5.08 -27.98 -4.44
N GLU A 443 4.66 -26.84 -3.86
CA GLU A 443 4.52 -26.63 -2.41
C GLU A 443 3.14 -27.05 -1.85
N LEU A 444 2.23 -27.55 -2.72
CA LEU A 444 0.80 -27.75 -2.45
C LEU A 444 0.31 -29.19 -2.43
#